data_AF-E3QE32-F1
#
_entry.id   AF-E3QE32-F1
#
_cell.length_a   1.000
_cell.length_b   1.000
_cell.length_c   1.000
_cell.angle_alpha   90.00
_cell.angle_beta   90.00
_cell.angle_gamma   90.00
#
_symmetry.space_group_name_H-M   'P 1'
#
loop_
_entity.id
_entity.type
_entity.pdbx_description
1 polymer ?
#
loop_
_entity_poly.entity_id
_entity_poly.type
_entity_poly.pdbx_seq_one_letter_code
_entity_poly.pdbx_strand_id
1 'polypeptide(L)'
;MQRLPIEIMSYIANSLDLHDIFNLSLTCSQFRYIVYNDDICRAALETNASYSAEVQNARSSRQYARSLRRLVKTQIAISAAAPYSVALVAQADEYLYCDGMLCYTHGHESLRLLHLHESSGSEIVIDIYTLLQSALESNTRDSRCKFRPIHFACGIVTCLYSPPKSEGRSRLIILDLQQKRLLAAHCLGSTSKLFVRNNREHLYYGTHSLTGDDGFKRWALKRFDICKEQWAPGHLELEDLVGSDIGATVCFELLGNHFYGISSLNTFEAYENDWTSYYYGFRLPVGSSR
;
A
#
# COMPACT_ATOMS: atom_id res chain seq x y z
N MET A 1 42.55 -18.07 -20.18
CA MET A 1 41.21 -18.09 -20.81
C MET A 1 40.81 -16.66 -21.12
N GLN A 2 40.41 -16.38 -22.36
CA GLN A 2 40.02 -15.04 -22.83
C GLN A 2 38.66 -14.64 -22.24
N ARG A 3 38.52 -13.36 -21.85
CA ARG A 3 37.21 -12.80 -21.47
C ARG A 3 36.31 -12.80 -22.71
N LEU A 4 35.11 -13.33 -22.58
CA LEU A 4 34.08 -13.19 -23.62
C LEU A 4 33.79 -11.70 -23.85
N PRO A 5 33.47 -11.28 -25.10
CA PRO A 5 33.03 -9.93 -25.38
C PRO A 5 31.84 -9.53 -24.51
N ILE A 6 31.78 -8.26 -24.13
CA ILE A 6 30.77 -7.75 -23.19
C ILE A 6 29.36 -7.88 -23.75
N GLU A 7 29.22 -7.81 -25.08
CA GLU A 7 27.97 -7.96 -25.81
C GLU A 7 27.39 -9.38 -25.65
N ILE A 8 28.24 -10.41 -25.78
CA ILE A 8 27.85 -11.81 -25.57
C ILE A 8 27.43 -12.02 -24.11
N MET A 9 28.15 -11.42 -23.18
CA MET A 9 27.89 -11.56 -21.75
C MET A 9 26.61 -10.82 -21.32
N SER A 10 26.30 -9.70 -21.98
CA SER A 10 25.04 -8.99 -21.82
C SER A 10 23.85 -9.81 -22.36
N TYR A 11 24.04 -10.49 -23.49
CA TYR A 11 23.03 -11.39 -24.05
C TYR A 11 22.75 -12.60 -23.14
N ILE A 12 23.80 -13.22 -22.59
CA ILE A 12 23.66 -14.31 -21.62
C ILE A 12 22.95 -13.80 -20.36
N ALA A 13 23.36 -12.66 -19.81
CA ALA A 13 22.75 -12.10 -18.61
C ALA A 13 21.25 -11.79 -18.81
N ASN A 14 20.84 -11.33 -20.00
CA ASN A 14 19.42 -11.10 -20.31
C ASN A 14 18.58 -12.38 -20.39
N SER A 15 19.22 -13.54 -20.53
CA SER A 15 18.56 -14.84 -20.58
C SER A 15 18.48 -15.52 -19.21
N LEU A 16 19.05 -14.89 -18.18
CA LEU A 16 19.12 -15.41 -16.81
C LEU A 16 18.28 -14.54 -15.87
N ASP A 17 17.81 -15.14 -14.78
CA ASP A 17 17.21 -14.40 -13.69
C ASP A 17 18.27 -13.67 -12.85
N LEU A 18 17.84 -12.80 -11.94
CA LEU A 18 18.76 -12.00 -11.12
C LEU A 18 19.61 -12.86 -10.16
N HIS A 19 19.08 -13.97 -9.67
CA HIS A 19 19.79 -14.85 -8.76
C HIS A 19 20.87 -15.66 -9.50
N ASP A 20 20.57 -16.16 -10.67
CA ASP A 20 21.49 -16.88 -11.55
C ASP A 20 22.64 -15.99 -11.99
N ILE A 21 22.37 -14.74 -12.36
CA ILE A 21 23.41 -13.76 -12.68
C ILE A 21 24.33 -13.54 -11.47
N PHE A 22 23.74 -13.39 -10.29
CA PHE A 22 24.50 -13.21 -9.06
C PHE A 22 25.34 -14.45 -8.72
N ASN A 23 24.75 -15.65 -8.78
CA ASN A 23 25.41 -16.92 -8.53
C ASN A 23 26.52 -17.19 -9.54
N LEU A 24 26.31 -16.91 -10.83
CA LEU A 24 27.31 -17.01 -11.88
C LEU A 24 28.54 -16.16 -11.55
N SER A 25 28.33 -14.95 -11.03
CA SER A 25 29.43 -14.07 -10.62
C SER A 25 30.26 -14.61 -9.45
N LEU A 26 29.71 -15.54 -8.67
CA LEU A 26 30.37 -16.19 -7.54
C LEU A 26 31.13 -17.46 -7.94
N THR A 27 30.84 -18.06 -9.10
CA THR A 27 31.48 -19.31 -9.55
C THR A 27 32.98 -19.14 -9.86
N CYS A 28 33.39 -18.00 -10.45
CA CYS A 28 34.79 -17.74 -10.72
C CYS A 28 35.12 -16.23 -10.72
N SER A 29 36.40 -15.91 -10.47
CA SER A 29 36.88 -14.51 -10.44
C SER A 29 36.69 -13.79 -11.77
N GLN A 30 36.68 -14.51 -12.90
CA GLN A 30 36.48 -13.94 -14.23
C GLN A 30 35.03 -13.53 -14.48
N PHE A 31 34.03 -14.12 -13.83
CA PHE A 31 32.62 -13.72 -13.95
C PHE A 31 32.22 -12.68 -12.92
N ARG A 32 33.08 -12.38 -11.96
CA ARG A 32 32.80 -11.38 -10.93
C ARG A 32 32.42 -10.03 -11.53
N TYR A 33 32.99 -9.61 -12.66
CA TYR A 33 32.68 -8.31 -13.26
C TYR A 33 31.22 -8.15 -13.70
N ILE A 34 30.48 -9.25 -13.92
CA ILE A 34 29.07 -9.23 -14.37
C ILE A 34 28.21 -8.39 -13.41
N VAL A 35 28.36 -8.61 -12.10
CA VAL A 35 27.61 -7.89 -11.05
C VAL A 35 28.24 -6.54 -10.65
N TYR A 36 29.29 -6.11 -11.37
CA TYR A 36 29.95 -4.82 -11.18
C TYR A 36 29.85 -3.93 -12.43
N ASN A 37 29.39 -4.46 -13.57
CA ASN A 37 29.20 -3.70 -14.80
C ASN A 37 27.76 -3.15 -14.87
N ASP A 38 27.63 -1.83 -14.95
CA ASP A 38 26.32 -1.17 -14.93
C ASP A 38 25.47 -1.44 -16.18
N ASP A 39 26.07 -1.68 -17.36
CA ASP A 39 25.31 -1.92 -18.58
C ASP A 39 24.68 -3.33 -18.59
N ILE A 40 25.46 -4.34 -18.19
CA ILE A 40 24.95 -5.70 -17.99
C ILE A 40 23.87 -5.70 -16.90
N CYS A 41 24.15 -5.07 -15.76
CA CYS A 41 23.19 -5.02 -14.64
C CYS A 41 21.93 -4.23 -14.99
N ARG A 42 22.03 -3.17 -15.81
CA ARG A 42 20.87 -2.42 -16.30
C ARG A 42 19.97 -3.32 -17.12
N ALA A 43 20.53 -4.04 -18.10
CA ALA A 43 19.75 -4.91 -18.97
C ALA A 43 19.03 -6.02 -18.17
N ALA A 44 19.73 -6.64 -17.23
CA ALA A 44 19.16 -7.65 -16.33
C ALA A 44 18.04 -7.10 -15.42
N LEU A 45 18.26 -5.93 -14.82
CA LEU A 45 17.30 -5.28 -13.92
C LEU A 45 16.04 -4.79 -14.64
N GLU A 46 16.20 -4.19 -15.82
CA GLU A 46 15.09 -3.71 -16.63
C GLU A 46 14.23 -4.86 -17.18
N THR A 47 14.84 -6.03 -17.41
CA THR A 47 14.13 -7.22 -17.87
C THR A 47 13.37 -7.89 -16.72
N ASN A 48 14.02 -8.07 -15.57
CA ASN A 48 13.51 -8.95 -14.51
C ASN A 48 12.81 -8.21 -13.35
N ALA A 49 13.06 -6.91 -13.16
CA ALA A 49 12.62 -6.19 -11.97
C ALA A 49 12.38 -4.68 -12.21
N SER A 50 11.91 -4.31 -13.40
CA SER A 50 11.73 -2.91 -13.84
C SER A 50 10.88 -2.02 -12.92
N TYR A 51 9.99 -2.62 -12.12
CA TYR A 51 9.11 -1.93 -11.18
C TYR A 51 9.60 -1.94 -9.72
N SER A 52 10.73 -2.57 -9.41
CA SER A 52 11.27 -2.59 -8.05
C SER A 52 11.82 -1.23 -7.62
N ALA A 53 11.80 -0.96 -6.31
CA ALA A 53 12.32 0.29 -5.74
C ALA A 53 13.82 0.46 -6.02
N GLU A 54 14.59 -0.63 -6.00
CA GLU A 54 16.01 -0.65 -6.34
C GLU A 54 16.28 -0.22 -7.78
N VAL A 55 15.41 -0.59 -8.72
CA VAL A 55 15.53 -0.20 -10.14
C VAL A 55 15.10 1.24 -10.36
N GLN A 56 14.03 1.71 -9.71
CA GLN A 56 13.70 3.14 -9.76
C GLN A 56 14.84 4.01 -9.23
N ASN A 57 15.46 3.59 -8.12
CA ASN A 57 16.65 4.24 -7.58
C ASN A 57 17.87 4.12 -8.50
N ALA A 58 18.03 3.00 -9.22
CA ALA A 58 19.11 2.82 -10.20
C ALA A 58 18.94 3.75 -11.40
N ARG A 59 17.70 3.99 -11.87
CA ARG A 59 17.41 4.90 -12.98
C ARG A 59 17.83 6.34 -12.67
N SER A 60 17.60 6.80 -11.44
CA SER A 60 17.99 8.15 -11.01
C SER A 60 19.49 8.24 -10.70
N SER A 61 20.06 7.28 -9.95
CA SER A 61 21.46 7.32 -9.50
C SER A 61 22.47 6.81 -10.54
N ARG A 62 22.00 6.11 -11.58
CA ARG A 62 22.79 5.33 -12.55
C ARG A 62 23.65 4.22 -11.93
N GLN A 63 23.37 3.79 -10.70
CA GLN A 63 24.13 2.74 -9.98
C GLN A 63 23.48 1.35 -10.12
N TYR A 64 23.32 0.85 -11.33
CA TYR A 64 22.63 -0.42 -11.62
C TYR A 64 23.33 -1.64 -11.00
N ALA A 65 24.65 -1.70 -11.04
CA ALA A 65 25.42 -2.80 -10.46
C ALA A 65 25.30 -2.85 -8.93
N ARG A 66 25.18 -1.69 -8.28
CA ARG A 66 24.92 -1.62 -6.84
C ARG A 66 23.49 -2.07 -6.53
N SER A 67 22.52 -1.58 -7.29
CA SER A 67 21.10 -1.92 -7.11
C SER A 67 20.83 -3.41 -7.32
N LEU A 68 21.42 -4.05 -8.34
CA LEU A 68 21.28 -5.49 -8.57
C LEU A 68 21.77 -6.29 -7.36
N ARG A 69 22.98 -5.98 -6.89
CA ARG A 69 23.55 -6.67 -5.71
C ARG A 69 22.74 -6.41 -4.45
N ARG A 70 22.18 -5.21 -4.28
CA ARG A 70 21.31 -4.90 -3.14
C ARG A 70 20.03 -5.72 -3.22
N LEU A 71 19.33 -5.70 -4.35
CA LEU A 71 18.08 -6.42 -4.57
C LEU A 71 18.24 -7.93 -4.30
N VAL A 72 19.23 -8.56 -4.94
CA VAL A 72 19.46 -10.01 -4.77
C VAL A 72 19.85 -10.35 -3.34
N LYS A 73 20.73 -9.56 -2.70
CA LYS A 73 21.08 -9.79 -1.28
C LYS A 73 19.88 -9.60 -0.35
N THR A 74 19.01 -8.63 -0.62
CA THR A 74 17.77 -8.42 0.15
C THR A 74 16.86 -9.64 -0.01
N GLN A 75 16.67 -10.14 -1.23
CA GLN A 75 15.86 -11.35 -1.49
C GLN A 75 16.44 -12.57 -0.76
N ILE A 76 17.77 -12.77 -0.82
CA ILE A 76 18.44 -13.85 -0.09
C ILE A 76 18.24 -13.67 1.42
N ALA A 77 18.44 -12.47 1.95
CA ALA A 77 18.30 -12.18 3.37
C ALA A 77 16.87 -12.44 3.87
N ILE A 78 15.85 -12.09 3.07
CA ILE A 78 14.45 -12.39 3.35
C ILE A 78 14.21 -13.91 3.32
N SER A 79 14.68 -14.60 2.28
CA SER A 79 14.48 -16.05 2.14
C SER A 79 15.17 -16.86 3.23
N ALA A 80 16.33 -16.40 3.70
CA ALA A 80 17.13 -17.07 4.71
C ALA A 80 16.82 -16.58 6.13
N ALA A 81 15.95 -15.56 6.27
CA ALA A 81 15.74 -14.82 7.51
C ALA A 81 17.07 -14.39 8.20
N ALA A 82 18.07 -13.99 7.40
CA ALA A 82 19.44 -13.77 7.85
C ALA A 82 20.04 -12.45 7.34
N PRO A 83 20.63 -11.61 8.21
CA PRO A 83 20.71 -11.80 9.66
C PRO A 83 19.34 -11.64 10.32
N TYR A 84 19.04 -12.52 11.27
CA TYR A 84 17.83 -12.39 12.09
C TYR A 84 18.04 -11.28 13.11
N SER A 85 17.23 -10.24 13.04
CA SER A 85 17.19 -9.16 14.03
C SER A 85 15.74 -8.81 14.32
N VAL A 86 15.43 -8.61 15.60
CA VAL A 86 14.12 -8.16 16.06
C VAL A 86 14.34 -6.96 16.96
N ALA A 87 13.60 -5.89 16.71
CA ALA A 87 13.60 -4.69 17.52
C ALA A 87 12.16 -4.26 17.81
N LEU A 88 11.91 -3.78 19.01
CA LEU A 88 10.64 -3.16 19.36
C LEU A 88 10.67 -1.70 18.89
N VAL A 89 9.85 -1.37 17.89
CA VAL A 89 9.80 -0.03 17.29
C VAL A 89 8.76 0.88 17.91
N ALA A 90 7.68 0.32 18.45
CA ALA A 90 6.60 1.07 19.08
C ALA A 90 5.75 0.17 19.99
N GLN A 91 5.10 0.77 20.99
CA GLN A 91 3.99 0.17 21.72
C GLN A 91 2.69 0.82 21.23
N ALA A 92 1.87 0.03 20.54
CA ALA A 92 0.69 0.49 19.81
C ALA A 92 -0.58 -0.24 20.26
N ASP A 93 -1.68 0.51 20.40
CA ASP A 93 -3.02 -0.07 20.59
C ASP A 93 -3.63 -0.47 19.24
N GLU A 94 -3.51 0.41 18.26
CA GLU A 94 -3.90 0.18 16.86
C GLU A 94 -2.76 0.63 15.97
N TYR A 95 -2.50 -0.08 14.87
CA TYR A 95 -1.40 0.25 13.97
C TYR A 95 -1.68 -0.06 12.51
N LEU A 96 -0.94 0.63 11.66
CA LEU A 96 -0.84 0.43 10.22
C LEU A 96 0.62 0.62 9.83
N TYR A 97 1.19 -0.35 9.13
CA TYR A 97 2.44 -0.16 8.42
C TYR A 97 2.15 -0.10 6.92
N CYS A 98 2.54 1.00 6.28
CA CYS A 98 2.33 1.22 4.85
C CYS A 98 3.53 1.97 4.27
N ASP A 99 4.19 1.37 3.28
CA ASP A 99 5.30 1.96 2.53
C ASP A 99 6.41 2.58 3.41
N GLY A 100 6.88 1.84 4.41
CA GLY A 100 7.92 2.32 5.33
C GLY A 100 7.45 3.25 6.44
N MET A 101 6.19 3.71 6.39
CA MET A 101 5.58 4.51 7.44
C MET A 101 4.82 3.62 8.42
N LEU A 102 5.16 3.71 9.70
CA LEU A 102 4.39 3.13 10.80
C LEU A 102 3.48 4.21 11.39
N CYS A 103 2.18 4.08 11.17
CA CYS A 103 1.15 4.89 11.83
C CYS A 103 0.55 4.09 12.97
N TYR A 104 0.51 4.61 14.17
CA TYR A 104 -0.03 3.90 15.32
C TYR A 104 -0.64 4.82 16.35
N THR A 105 -1.56 4.30 17.16
CA THR A 105 -2.09 5.03 18.32
C THR A 105 -1.41 4.56 19.58
N HIS A 106 -1.17 5.51 20.48
CA HIS A 106 -0.68 5.24 21.82
C HIS A 106 -1.65 5.85 22.83
N GLY A 107 -2.35 4.99 23.55
CA GLY A 107 -3.53 5.33 24.33
C GLY A 107 -4.66 5.89 23.46
N HIS A 108 -5.55 6.64 24.10
CA HIS A 108 -6.63 7.39 23.45
C HIS A 108 -6.22 8.83 23.09
N GLU A 109 -4.94 9.18 23.30
CA GLU A 109 -4.48 10.57 23.30
C GLU A 109 -3.72 10.95 22.04
N SER A 110 -2.92 10.04 21.48
CA SER A 110 -1.99 10.38 20.40
C SER A 110 -2.01 9.41 19.23
N LEU A 111 -2.06 9.96 18.01
CA LEU A 111 -1.69 9.29 16.77
C LEU A 111 -0.23 9.64 16.47
N ARG A 112 0.58 8.62 16.25
CA ARG A 112 2.02 8.74 16.00
C ARG A 112 2.38 8.17 14.65
N LEU A 113 3.30 8.84 13.95
CA LEU A 113 3.80 8.40 12.66
C LEU A 113 5.33 8.37 12.68
N LEU A 114 5.90 7.21 12.34
CA LEU A 114 7.33 6.93 12.36
C LEU A 114 7.79 6.42 11.00
N HIS A 115 8.75 7.10 10.39
CA HIS A 115 9.33 6.69 9.10
C HIS A 115 10.48 5.71 9.29
N LEU A 116 10.19 4.41 9.20
CA LEU A 116 11.16 3.35 9.49
C LEU A 116 12.26 3.23 8.42
N HIS A 117 11.96 3.54 7.16
CA HIS A 117 12.94 3.41 6.07
C HIS A 117 14.02 4.50 6.04
N GLU A 118 13.77 5.67 6.66
CA GLU A 118 14.69 6.81 6.64
C GLU A 118 15.49 6.90 7.95
N SER A 119 15.40 5.88 8.81
CA SER A 119 16.01 5.90 10.14
C SER A 119 15.66 7.17 10.92
N SER A 120 14.43 7.66 10.77
CA SER A 120 14.00 8.89 11.44
C SER A 120 14.10 8.71 12.95
N GLY A 121 14.87 9.57 13.61
CA GLY A 121 14.97 9.62 15.07
C GLY A 121 13.80 10.33 15.75
N SER A 122 12.84 10.83 14.97
CA SER A 122 11.67 11.57 15.46
C SER A 122 10.36 11.06 14.86
N GLU A 123 9.31 11.20 15.65
CA GLU A 123 7.93 10.86 15.29
C GLU A 123 7.11 12.14 15.04
N ILE A 124 6.17 12.06 14.12
CA ILE A 124 5.08 13.04 14.04
C ILE A 124 4.02 12.61 15.05
N VAL A 125 3.75 13.45 16.04
CA VAL A 125 2.74 13.19 17.08
C VAL A 125 1.57 14.14 16.87
N ILE A 126 0.38 13.57 16.74
CA ILE A 126 -0.88 14.28 16.57
C ILE A 126 -1.74 13.97 17.78
N ASP A 127 -2.12 15.01 18.52
CA ASP A 127 -3.05 14.90 19.64
C ASP A 127 -4.47 14.66 19.09
N ILE A 128 -5.04 13.51 19.43
CA ILE A 128 -6.33 13.05 18.93
C ILE A 128 -7.45 13.95 19.47
N TYR A 129 -7.34 14.43 20.70
CA TYR A 129 -8.38 15.24 21.33
C TYR A 129 -8.55 16.59 20.62
N THR A 130 -7.46 17.33 20.44
CA THR A 130 -7.43 18.62 19.73
C THR A 130 -7.89 18.46 18.28
N LEU A 131 -7.47 17.38 17.63
CA LEU A 131 -7.93 17.04 16.29
C LEU A 131 -9.45 16.82 16.26
N LEU A 132 -9.99 15.97 17.13
CA LEU A 132 -11.41 15.66 17.15
C LEU A 132 -12.27 16.86 17.57
N GLN A 133 -11.78 17.70 18.47
CA GLN A 133 -12.46 18.95 18.84
C GLN A 133 -12.60 19.87 17.62
N SER A 134 -11.56 19.99 16.80
CA SER A 134 -11.63 20.76 15.55
C SER A 134 -12.51 20.11 14.47
N ALA A 135 -12.55 18.78 14.42
CA ALA A 135 -13.23 18.03 13.36
C ALA A 135 -14.72 17.77 13.62
N LEU A 136 -15.11 17.65 14.90
CA LEU A 136 -16.43 17.19 15.33
C LEU A 136 -17.24 18.28 16.02
N GLU A 137 -16.63 19.43 16.34
CA GLU A 137 -17.23 20.49 17.15
C GLU A 137 -17.78 19.97 18.51
N SER A 138 -17.27 18.82 18.97
CA SER A 138 -17.69 18.16 20.20
C SER A 138 -16.64 18.34 21.29
N ASN A 139 -17.09 18.66 22.50
CA ASN A 139 -16.24 18.85 23.68
C ASN A 139 -16.08 17.57 24.52
N THR A 140 -16.49 16.40 24.02
CA THR A 140 -16.44 15.15 24.79
C THR A 140 -15.02 14.56 24.84
N ARG A 141 -14.37 14.69 26.00
CA ARG A 141 -13.18 13.90 26.39
C ARG A 141 -13.57 12.46 26.78
N ASP A 142 -14.31 11.75 25.93
CA ASP A 142 -14.64 10.36 26.23
C ASP A 142 -13.48 9.44 25.81
N SER A 143 -12.80 8.88 26.80
CA SER A 143 -11.73 7.89 26.63
C SER A 143 -12.20 6.59 25.98
N ARG A 144 -13.50 6.38 25.77
CA ARG A 144 -14.03 5.18 25.11
C ARG A 144 -14.10 5.28 23.59
N CYS A 145 -13.75 6.42 23.01
CA CYS A 145 -13.66 6.51 21.55
C CYS A 145 -12.48 5.67 21.02
N LYS A 146 -12.69 5.05 19.86
CA LYS A 146 -11.64 4.32 19.16
C LYS A 146 -11.16 5.13 17.97
N PHE A 147 -9.86 5.26 17.84
CA PHE A 147 -9.22 5.94 16.72
C PHE A 147 -8.21 4.98 16.11
N ARG A 148 -8.35 4.67 14.81
CA ARG A 148 -7.52 3.66 14.16
C ARG A 148 -7.00 4.15 12.81
N PRO A 149 -5.68 4.15 12.54
CA PRO A 149 -5.17 4.42 11.20
C PRO A 149 -5.61 3.32 10.23
N ILE A 150 -6.12 3.69 9.06
CA ILE A 150 -6.61 2.75 8.03
C ILE A 150 -5.68 2.74 6.82
N HIS A 151 -5.21 3.91 6.41
CA HIS A 151 -4.35 4.02 5.24
C HIS A 151 -3.43 5.24 5.34
N PHE A 152 -2.24 5.11 4.74
CA PHE A 152 -1.27 6.19 4.57
C PHE A 152 -0.71 6.11 3.15
N ALA A 153 -0.83 7.20 2.41
CA ALA A 153 -0.20 7.36 1.10
C ALA A 153 -0.07 8.84 0.75
N CYS A 154 0.98 9.19 0.02
CA CYS A 154 1.20 10.55 -0.50
C CYS A 154 1.19 11.66 0.57
N GLY A 155 1.61 11.36 1.81
CA GLY A 155 1.60 12.32 2.91
C GLY A 155 0.22 12.54 3.55
N ILE A 156 -0.79 11.76 3.14
CA ILE A 156 -2.14 11.78 3.70
C ILE A 156 -2.32 10.55 4.59
N VAL A 157 -2.78 10.77 5.82
CA VAL A 157 -3.20 9.70 6.71
C VAL A 157 -4.71 9.72 6.87
N THR A 158 -5.33 8.56 6.71
CA THR A 158 -6.76 8.38 6.92
C THR A 158 -7.01 7.48 8.11
N CYS A 159 -7.84 7.95 9.04
CA CYS A 159 -8.17 7.27 10.28
C CYS A 159 -9.67 7.02 10.39
N LEU A 160 -10.03 5.89 11.02
CA LEU A 160 -11.39 5.59 11.45
C LEU A 160 -11.56 6.12 12.87
N TYR A 161 -12.42 7.12 13.03
CA TYR A 161 -12.97 7.47 14.33
C TYR A 161 -14.26 6.67 14.55
N SER A 162 -14.32 5.95 15.67
CA SER A 162 -15.54 5.27 16.13
C SER A 162 -15.95 5.84 17.49
N PRO A 163 -17.08 6.56 17.56
CA PRO A 163 -17.57 7.08 18.82
C PRO A 163 -18.02 5.93 19.74
N PRO A 164 -18.18 6.20 21.05
CA PRO A 164 -18.93 5.33 21.93
C PRO A 164 -20.31 4.99 21.35
N LYS A 165 -20.85 3.80 21.66
CA LYS A 165 -22.13 3.30 21.09
C LYS A 165 -23.32 4.27 21.23
N SER A 166 -23.25 5.20 22.18
CA SER A 166 -24.27 6.21 22.48
C SER A 166 -24.12 7.53 21.70
N GLU A 167 -22.99 7.78 21.04
CA GLU A 167 -22.59 9.13 20.59
C GLU A 167 -22.57 9.32 19.06
N GLY A 168 -23.16 8.39 18.31
CA GLY A 168 -23.47 8.58 16.89
C GLY A 168 -22.70 7.65 15.95
N ARG A 169 -22.43 8.14 14.73
CA ARG A 169 -21.87 7.34 13.63
C ARG A 169 -20.35 7.48 13.55
N SER A 170 -19.68 6.40 13.16
CA SER A 170 -18.26 6.42 12.83
C SER A 170 -17.95 7.41 11.71
N ARG A 171 -16.73 7.96 11.72
CA ARG A 171 -16.27 8.95 10.75
C ARG A 171 -14.92 8.58 10.18
N LEU A 172 -14.71 8.89 8.90
CA LEU A 172 -13.38 8.94 8.30
C LEU A 172 -12.78 10.31 8.54
N ILE A 173 -11.62 10.35 9.17
CA ILE A 173 -10.83 11.54 9.41
C ILE A 173 -9.64 11.50 8.45
N ILE A 174 -9.55 12.50 7.56
CA ILE A 174 -8.52 12.58 6.52
C ILE A 174 -7.60 13.76 6.85
N LEU A 175 -6.32 13.49 7.06
CA LEU A 175 -5.32 14.49 7.46
C LEU A 175 -4.24 14.61 6.41
N ASP A 176 -3.89 15.85 6.07
CA ASP A 176 -2.67 16.17 5.33
C ASP A 176 -1.55 16.46 6.34
N LEU A 177 -0.49 15.64 6.30
CA LEU A 177 0.65 15.79 7.20
C LEU A 177 1.62 16.90 6.76
N GLN A 178 1.70 17.18 5.46
CA GLN A 178 2.57 18.24 4.94
C GLN A 178 2.03 19.61 5.35
N GLN A 179 0.72 19.78 5.20
CA GLN A 179 0.01 21.01 5.55
C GLN A 179 -0.46 21.04 7.01
N LYS A 180 -0.31 19.91 7.74
CA LYS A 180 -0.72 19.72 9.13
C LYS A 180 -2.18 20.14 9.38
N ARG A 181 -3.08 19.73 8.49
CA ARG A 181 -4.49 20.12 8.55
C ARG A 181 -5.45 18.96 8.32
N LEU A 182 -6.65 19.13 8.85
CA LEU A 182 -7.80 18.29 8.55
C LEU A 182 -8.33 18.62 7.15
N LEU A 183 -8.37 17.63 6.26
CA LEU A 183 -8.97 17.77 4.93
C LEU A 183 -10.48 17.48 4.97
N ALA A 184 -10.90 16.45 5.70
CA ALA A 184 -12.31 16.11 5.83
C ALA A 184 -12.59 15.21 7.05
N ALA A 185 -13.81 15.35 7.58
CA ALA A 185 -14.41 14.45 8.56
C ALA A 185 -15.74 13.92 8.02
N HIS A 186 -15.73 12.73 7.41
CA HIS A 186 -16.90 12.18 6.71
C HIS A 186 -17.65 11.14 7.56
N CYS A 187 -18.96 11.35 7.76
CA CYS A 187 -19.83 10.37 8.41
C CYS A 187 -20.01 9.12 7.55
N LEU A 188 -19.68 7.96 8.11
CA LEU A 188 -19.86 6.68 7.44
C LEU A 188 -21.27 6.13 7.62
N GLY A 189 -21.85 5.60 6.54
CA GLY A 189 -23.08 4.80 6.60
C GLY A 189 -22.84 3.38 7.13
N SER A 190 -21.64 2.84 6.90
CA SER A 190 -21.21 1.53 7.38
C SER A 190 -19.70 1.48 7.55
N THR A 191 -19.22 0.62 8.44
CA THR A 191 -17.80 0.30 8.63
C THR A 191 -17.48 -1.13 8.18
N SER A 192 -18.45 -1.84 7.59
CA SER A 192 -18.29 -3.23 7.17
C SER A 192 -17.23 -3.35 6.08
N LYS A 193 -16.15 -4.09 6.38
CA LYS A 193 -15.00 -4.31 5.49
C LYS A 193 -14.47 -3.01 4.88
N LEU A 194 -14.40 -1.96 5.70
CA LEU A 194 -13.93 -0.65 5.25
C LEU A 194 -12.47 -0.69 4.78
N PHE A 195 -12.20 -0.11 3.61
CA PHE A 195 -10.84 0.18 3.14
C PHE A 195 -10.74 1.61 2.62
N VAL A 196 -9.50 2.11 2.51
CA VAL A 196 -9.17 3.40 1.93
C VAL A 196 -7.96 3.23 1.01
N ARG A 197 -7.98 3.90 -0.14
CA ARG A 197 -6.84 4.04 -1.08
C ARG A 197 -6.78 5.45 -1.62
N ASN A 198 -5.61 6.05 -1.68
CA ASN A 198 -5.46 7.39 -2.23
C ASN A 198 -4.17 7.58 -3.02
N ASN A 199 -4.23 8.51 -3.97
CA ASN A 199 -3.06 9.16 -4.54
C ASN A 199 -3.00 10.61 -4.03
N ARG A 200 -2.32 11.50 -4.75
CA ARG A 200 -2.21 12.93 -4.40
C ARG A 200 -3.48 13.74 -4.65
N GLU A 201 -4.35 13.27 -5.55
CA GLU A 201 -5.49 14.05 -6.07
C GLU A 201 -6.84 13.48 -5.61
N HIS A 202 -6.91 12.17 -5.43
CA HIS A 202 -8.14 11.45 -5.15
C HIS A 202 -7.95 10.42 -4.04
N LEU A 203 -8.96 10.32 -3.19
CA LEU A 203 -9.10 9.29 -2.18
C LEU A 203 -10.38 8.52 -2.44
N TYR A 204 -10.30 7.19 -2.38
CA TYR A 204 -11.44 6.30 -2.41
C TYR A 204 -11.54 5.58 -1.08
N TYR A 205 -12.76 5.48 -0.57
CA TYR A 205 -13.07 4.48 0.45
C TYR A 205 -14.15 3.55 -0.07
N GLY A 206 -14.12 2.30 0.37
CA GLY A 206 -15.12 1.31 0.03
C GLY A 206 -15.64 0.58 1.25
N THR A 207 -16.90 0.15 1.18
CA THR A 207 -17.53 -0.70 2.20
C THR A 207 -18.32 -1.83 1.55
N HIS A 208 -18.33 -2.99 2.18
CA HIS A 208 -19.12 -4.14 1.73
C HIS A 208 -20.47 -4.14 2.47
N SER A 209 -21.36 -3.22 2.07
CA SER A 209 -22.56 -2.91 2.86
C SER A 209 -23.84 -2.73 2.06
N LEU A 210 -23.77 -2.53 0.74
CA LEU A 210 -24.96 -2.49 -0.10
C LEU A 210 -25.50 -3.90 -0.28
N THR A 211 -26.81 -4.05 -0.29
CA THR A 211 -27.48 -5.33 -0.59
C THR A 211 -28.20 -5.10 -1.90
N GLY A 212 -27.86 -5.86 -2.93
CA GLY A 212 -28.59 -5.75 -4.20
C GLY A 212 -29.82 -6.64 -4.23
N ASP A 213 -30.51 -6.63 -5.36
CA ASP A 213 -31.85 -7.23 -5.52
C ASP A 213 -31.85 -8.76 -5.36
N ASP A 214 -30.70 -9.40 -5.58
CA ASP A 214 -30.46 -10.84 -5.35
C ASP A 214 -30.17 -11.19 -3.87
N GLY A 215 -30.15 -10.21 -2.98
CA GLY A 215 -29.86 -10.39 -1.55
C GLY A 215 -28.37 -10.49 -1.20
N PHE A 216 -27.46 -10.48 -2.19
CA PHE A 216 -26.03 -10.50 -1.94
C PHE A 216 -25.48 -9.11 -1.61
N LYS A 217 -24.50 -9.08 -0.72
CA LYS A 217 -23.79 -7.87 -0.37
C LYS A 217 -22.80 -7.48 -1.47
N ARG A 218 -22.75 -6.19 -1.78
CA ARG A 218 -21.92 -5.58 -2.81
C ARG A 218 -21.02 -4.50 -2.22
N TRP A 219 -19.95 -4.21 -2.95
CA TRP A 219 -19.05 -3.12 -2.62
C TRP A 219 -19.61 -1.78 -3.08
N ALA A 220 -19.58 -0.80 -2.18
CA ALA A 220 -19.91 0.58 -2.44
C ALA A 220 -18.67 1.44 -2.29
N LEU A 221 -18.28 2.14 -3.35
CA LEU A 221 -17.16 3.07 -3.33
C LEU A 221 -17.64 4.51 -3.27
N LYS A 222 -16.96 5.34 -2.49
CA LYS A 222 -17.06 6.79 -2.58
C LYS A 222 -15.71 7.41 -2.86
N ARG A 223 -15.75 8.51 -3.60
CA ARG A 223 -14.59 9.30 -3.99
C ARG A 223 -14.59 10.64 -3.28
N PHE A 224 -13.43 11.02 -2.77
CA PHE A 224 -13.10 12.35 -2.29
C PHE A 224 -12.05 12.96 -3.22
N ASP A 225 -12.33 14.15 -3.73
CA ASP A 225 -11.38 14.98 -4.46
C ASP A 225 -10.57 15.78 -3.44
N ILE A 226 -9.28 15.44 -3.30
CA ILE A 226 -8.40 16.04 -2.31
C ILE A 226 -8.11 17.50 -2.67
N CYS A 227 -7.96 17.81 -3.96
CA CYS A 227 -7.65 19.15 -4.41
C CYS A 227 -8.83 20.12 -4.21
N LYS A 228 -10.06 19.63 -4.39
CA LYS A 228 -11.29 20.43 -4.17
C LYS A 228 -11.86 20.32 -2.77
N GLU A 229 -11.32 19.40 -1.96
CA GLU A 229 -11.82 19.06 -0.61
C GLU A 229 -13.31 18.71 -0.61
N GLN A 230 -13.75 17.96 -1.63
CA GLN A 230 -15.16 17.65 -1.85
C GLN A 230 -15.41 16.17 -2.13
N TRP A 231 -16.47 15.65 -1.53
CA TRP A 231 -16.98 14.32 -1.85
C TRP A 231 -17.71 14.37 -3.19
N ALA A 232 -17.43 13.40 -4.05
CA ALA A 232 -18.23 13.20 -5.25
C ALA A 232 -19.68 12.84 -4.86
N PRO A 233 -20.68 13.30 -5.64
CA PRO A 233 -22.07 12.93 -5.40
C PRO A 233 -22.26 11.42 -5.64
N GLY A 234 -23.14 10.81 -4.84
CA GLY A 234 -23.47 9.39 -4.95
C GLY A 234 -22.39 8.43 -4.45
N HIS A 235 -22.47 7.20 -4.92
CA HIS A 235 -21.51 6.13 -4.71
C HIS A 235 -21.46 5.25 -5.96
N LEU A 236 -20.34 4.58 -6.16
CA LEU A 236 -20.20 3.59 -7.23
C LEU A 236 -20.45 2.20 -6.65
N GLU A 237 -21.43 1.50 -7.20
CA GLU A 237 -21.72 0.11 -6.88
C GLU A 237 -20.86 -0.81 -7.76
N LEU A 238 -20.18 -1.76 -7.14
CA LEU A 238 -19.45 -2.80 -7.87
C LEU A 238 -20.31 -4.06 -7.86
N GLU A 239 -21.25 -4.12 -8.80
CA GLU A 239 -22.25 -5.21 -8.87
C GLU A 239 -21.61 -6.57 -9.14
N ASP A 240 -20.60 -6.61 -10.02
CA ASP A 240 -19.97 -7.85 -10.47
C ASP A 240 -18.76 -8.28 -9.63
N LEU A 241 -18.33 -7.48 -8.65
CA LEU A 241 -17.16 -7.83 -7.84
C LEU A 241 -17.53 -8.71 -6.67
N VAL A 242 -17.23 -9.99 -6.82
CA VAL A 242 -17.42 -11.03 -5.80
C VAL A 242 -16.31 -10.97 -4.74
N GLY A 243 -16.63 -11.37 -3.51
CA GLY A 243 -15.66 -11.54 -2.42
C GLY A 243 -15.66 -10.38 -1.43
N SER A 244 -15.44 -10.69 -0.16
CA SER A 244 -15.62 -9.74 0.94
C SER A 244 -14.39 -9.52 1.82
N ASP A 245 -13.40 -10.40 1.71
CA ASP A 245 -12.22 -10.40 2.58
C ASP A 245 -11.05 -9.74 1.88
N ILE A 246 -10.82 -8.47 2.23
CA ILE A 246 -9.72 -7.67 1.69
C ILE A 246 -8.39 -8.34 2.05
N GLY A 247 -7.55 -8.56 1.03
CA GLY A 247 -6.26 -9.21 1.16
C GLY A 247 -6.31 -10.74 1.08
N ALA A 248 -7.51 -11.35 1.02
CA ALA A 248 -7.69 -12.79 0.88
C ALA A 248 -8.49 -13.15 -0.38
N THR A 249 -9.73 -12.64 -0.48
CA THR A 249 -10.63 -12.91 -1.62
C THR A 249 -10.76 -11.72 -2.56
N VAL A 250 -10.50 -10.51 -2.07
CA VAL A 250 -10.54 -9.28 -2.88
C VAL A 250 -9.39 -8.36 -2.54
N CYS A 251 -8.91 -7.59 -3.50
CA CYS A 251 -7.88 -6.56 -3.33
C CYS A 251 -8.27 -5.30 -4.10
N PHE A 252 -8.02 -4.14 -3.49
CA PHE A 252 -8.24 -2.84 -4.10
C PHE A 252 -6.95 -2.05 -4.06
N GLU A 253 -6.59 -1.41 -5.18
CA GLU A 253 -5.38 -0.61 -5.25
C GLU A 253 -5.53 0.56 -6.22
N LEU A 254 -4.83 1.65 -5.94
CA LEU A 254 -4.80 2.82 -6.82
C LEU A 254 -3.39 2.93 -7.42
N LEU A 255 -3.28 2.61 -8.71
CA LEU A 255 -1.99 2.60 -9.42
C LEU A 255 -2.05 3.60 -10.58
N GLY A 256 -1.19 4.62 -10.51
CA GLY A 256 -1.21 5.73 -11.45
C GLY A 256 -2.56 6.46 -11.43
N ASN A 257 -3.21 6.53 -12.59
CA ASN A 257 -4.51 7.18 -12.76
C ASN A 257 -5.66 6.19 -12.84
N HIS A 258 -5.50 4.97 -12.30
CA HIS A 258 -6.54 3.95 -12.32
C HIS A 258 -6.75 3.34 -10.94
N PHE A 259 -8.02 3.11 -10.63
CA PHE A 259 -8.46 2.32 -9.49
C PHE A 259 -8.68 0.89 -9.97
N TYR A 260 -8.11 -0.07 -9.26
CA TYR A 260 -8.20 -1.49 -9.56
C TYR A 260 -8.95 -2.20 -8.44
N GLY A 261 -9.80 -3.13 -8.82
CA GLY A 261 -10.34 -4.14 -7.92
C GLY A 261 -10.11 -5.52 -8.54
N ILE A 262 -9.57 -6.44 -7.75
CA ILE A 262 -9.29 -7.81 -8.18
C ILE A 262 -9.93 -8.76 -7.18
N SER A 263 -10.61 -9.79 -7.67
CA SER A 263 -11.16 -10.87 -6.88
C SER A 263 -10.60 -12.22 -7.33
N SER A 264 -10.40 -13.14 -6.38
CA SER A 264 -10.14 -14.55 -6.67
C SER A 264 -11.41 -15.39 -6.75
N LEU A 265 -12.58 -14.77 -6.56
CA LEU A 265 -13.89 -15.43 -6.63
C LEU A 265 -14.64 -14.99 -7.88
N ASN A 266 -15.42 -15.91 -8.44
CA ASN A 266 -16.15 -15.72 -9.69
C ASN A 266 -17.68 -15.77 -9.53
N THR A 267 -18.16 -16.25 -8.39
CA THR A 267 -19.57 -16.47 -8.12
C THR A 267 -19.87 -16.16 -6.65
N PHE A 268 -21.03 -15.57 -6.39
CA PHE A 268 -21.50 -15.29 -5.02
C PHE A 268 -21.94 -16.57 -4.27
N GLU A 269 -22.11 -17.68 -5.00
CA GLU A 269 -22.43 -19.00 -4.47
C GLU A 269 -21.16 -19.80 -4.23
N ALA A 270 -21.10 -20.55 -3.13
CA ALA A 270 -19.96 -21.37 -2.76
C ALA A 270 -19.90 -22.65 -3.62
N TYR A 271 -19.41 -22.54 -4.85
CA TYR A 271 -18.99 -23.72 -5.62
C TYR A 271 -17.48 -23.92 -5.48
N GLU A 272 -17.11 -24.96 -4.74
CA GLU A 272 -15.78 -25.56 -4.83
C GLU A 272 -15.68 -26.39 -6.11
N ASN A 273 -15.23 -25.75 -7.20
CA ASN A 273 -14.51 -26.45 -8.26
C ASN A 273 -13.95 -25.42 -9.26
N ASP A 274 -12.65 -25.19 -9.22
CA ASP A 274 -11.75 -25.64 -10.28
C ASP A 274 -10.30 -25.33 -9.91
N TRP A 275 -9.39 -26.14 -10.46
CA TRP A 275 -7.99 -26.32 -10.07
C TRP A 275 -7.10 -25.20 -10.64
N THR A 276 -7.76 -24.10 -11.00
CA THR A 276 -7.26 -23.00 -11.81
C THR A 276 -7.60 -21.71 -11.06
N SER A 277 -6.59 -21.10 -10.47
CA SER A 277 -6.71 -19.79 -9.82
C SER A 277 -7.00 -18.72 -10.88
N TYR A 278 -8.28 -18.41 -11.10
CA TYR A 278 -8.69 -17.28 -11.91
C TYR A 278 -8.78 -16.02 -11.06
N TYR A 279 -8.24 -14.92 -11.57
CA TYR A 279 -8.43 -13.60 -10.99
C TYR A 279 -9.33 -12.77 -11.91
N TYR A 280 -10.39 -12.20 -11.34
CA TYR A 280 -11.31 -11.30 -12.02
C TYR A 280 -10.97 -9.89 -11.61
N GLY A 281 -10.62 -9.05 -12.58
CA GLY A 281 -10.18 -7.69 -12.35
C GLY A 281 -11.01 -6.69 -13.13
N PHE A 282 -11.30 -5.55 -12.50
CA PHE A 282 -11.74 -4.36 -13.20
C PHE A 282 -10.75 -3.22 -12.98
N ARG A 283 -10.77 -2.26 -13.89
CA ARG A 283 -10.05 -0.99 -13.73
C ARG A 283 -10.96 0.17 -14.11
N LEU A 284 -10.87 1.25 -13.36
CA LEU A 284 -11.61 2.47 -13.61
C LEU A 284 -10.63 3.65 -13.65
N PRO A 285 -10.73 4.55 -14.63
CA PRO A 285 -9.93 5.76 -14.64
C PRO A 285 -10.33 6.65 -13.45
N VAL A 286 -9.34 7.06 -12.69
CA VAL A 286 -9.50 7.98 -11.57
C VAL A 286 -9.88 9.36 -12.11
N GLY A 287 -10.85 10.02 -11.48
CA GLY A 287 -11.31 11.36 -11.87
C GLY A 287 -12.41 11.38 -12.93
N SER A 288 -12.64 10.29 -13.65
CA SER A 288 -13.74 10.21 -14.63
C SER A 288 -15.08 10.09 -13.92
N SER A 289 -15.97 11.06 -14.12
CA SER A 289 -17.38 10.91 -13.79
C SER A 289 -18.02 9.94 -14.78
N ARG A 290 -18.49 8.79 -14.30
CA ARG A 290 -19.64 8.13 -14.91
C ARG A 290 -20.84 8.41 -14.02
#